data_AF-A0A969CP10-F1
#
_entry.id   AF-A0A969CP10-F1
#
_cell.length_a   1.000
_cell.length_b   1.000
_cell.length_c   1.000
_cell.angle_alpha   90.00
_cell.angle_beta   90.00
_cell.angle_gamma   90.00
#
_symmetry.space_group_name_H-M   'P 1'
#
loop_
_entity.id
_entity.type
_entity.pdbx_description
1 polymer ?
#
loop_
_entity_poly.entity_id
_entity_poly.type
_entity_poly.pdbx_seq_one_letter_code
_entity_poly.pdbx_strand_id
1 'polypeptide(L)' 'KDSRPDLCKAAGIQGYPTWEINGKLYSNVQSLEKLAQVSGYQGPRNFKNFPDAFK' A
#
# COMPACT_ATOMS: atom_id res chain seq x y z
N LYS A 1 -9.58 19.41 6.07
CA LYS A 1 -8.37 18.75 5.50
C LYS A 1 -7.55 18.24 6.68
N ASP A 2 -7.68 16.96 7.02
CA ASP A 2 -7.11 16.35 8.23
C ASP A 2 -5.74 15.70 7.98
N SER A 3 -4.79 16.51 7.51
CA SER A 3 -3.40 16.05 7.49
C SER A 3 -2.90 15.79 8.91
N ARG A 4 -2.14 14.71 9.10
CA ARG A 4 -1.49 14.34 10.37
C ARG A 4 0.01 14.06 10.14
N PRO A 5 0.81 15.08 9.73
CA PRO A 5 2.20 14.88 9.33
C PRO A 5 3.08 14.31 10.45
N ASP A 6 2.77 14.62 11.71
CA ASP A 6 3.54 14.14 12.86
C ASP A 6 3.40 12.63 13.05
N LEU A 7 2.21 12.07 12.79
CA LEU A 7 2.00 10.62 12.79
C LEU A 7 2.81 9.95 11.68
N CYS A 8 2.86 10.56 10.49
CA CYS A 8 3.64 10.02 9.37
C CYS A 8 5.15 10.02 9.67
N LYS A 9 5.67 11.09 10.28
CA LYS A 9 7.08 11.17 10.72
C LYS A 9 7.38 10.13 11.80
N ALA A 10 6.50 10.00 12.80
CA ALA A 10 6.64 9.01 13.88
C ALA A 10 6.64 7.57 13.33
N ALA A 11 5.85 7.30 12.30
CA ALA A 11 5.80 6.01 11.60
C ALA A 11 6.97 5.81 10.59
N GLY A 12 7.88 6.77 10.43
CA GLY A 12 9.00 6.65 9.49
C GLY A 12 8.62 6.70 8.01
N ILE A 13 7.45 7.25 7.67
CA ILE A 13 6.97 7.37 6.29
C ILE A 13 7.76 8.47 5.58
N GLN A 14 8.45 8.09 4.49
CA GLN A 14 9.31 8.98 3.71
C GLN A 14 8.62 9.57 2.47
N GLY A 15 7.49 8.99 2.05
CA GLY A 15 6.77 9.42 0.85
C GLY A 15 5.41 8.73 0.73
N TYR A 16 4.61 9.20 -0.22
CA TYR A 16 3.25 8.70 -0.46
C TYR A 16 3.11 8.17 -1.90
N PRO A 17 2.33 7.08 -2.11
CA PRO A 17 1.74 6.23 -1.09
C PRO A 17 2.80 5.34 -0.38
N THR A 18 2.50 4.91 0.85
CA THR A 18 3.26 3.88 1.57
C THR A 18 2.23 2.94 2.23
N TRP A 19 2.48 1.63 2.12
CA TRP A 19 1.64 0.59 2.72
C TRP A 19 2.32 0.02 3.95
N GLU A 20 1.62 -0.03 5.08
CA GLU A 20 2.06 -0.78 6.27
C GLU A 20 1.29 -2.11 6.33
N ILE A 21 2.00 -3.23 6.26
CA ILE A 21 1.41 -4.58 6.28
C ILE A 21 2.26 -5.45 7.21
N ASN A 22 1.64 -6.01 8.24
CA ASN A 22 2.30 -6.85 9.24
C ASN A 22 3.54 -6.17 9.88
N GLY A 23 3.44 -4.87 10.18
CA GLY A 23 4.51 -4.06 10.77
C GLY A 23 5.66 -3.72 9.82
N LYS A 24 5.53 -4.03 8.53
CA LYS A 24 6.52 -3.71 7.49
C LYS A 24 5.99 -2.65 6.54
N LEU A 25 6.84 -1.67 6.24
CA LEU A 25 6.54 -0.60 5.30
C LEU A 25 6.94 -0.99 3.86
N TYR A 26 6.04 -0.71 2.93
CA TYR A 26 6.21 -0.88 1.49
C TYR A 26 5.92 0.45 0.79
N SER A 27 6.97 1.15 0.39
CA SER A 27 6.87 2.46 -0.26
C SER A 27 6.39 2.36 -1.70
N ASN A 28 5.78 3.42 -2.22
CA ASN A 28 5.23 3.54 -3.58
C ASN A 28 4.03 2.65 -3.85
N VAL A 29 3.48 2.80 -5.06
CA VAL A 29 2.41 1.96 -5.59
C VAL A 29 2.90 0.51 -5.69
N GLN A 30 2.06 -0.41 -5.22
CA GLN A 30 2.31 -1.85 -5.25
C GLN A 30 1.26 -2.53 -6.13
N SER A 31 1.63 -3.62 -6.81
CA SER A 31 0.64 -4.41 -7.55
C SER A 31 -0.29 -5.17 -6.59
N LEU A 32 -1.52 -5.46 -7.03
CA LEU A 32 -2.48 -6.24 -6.24
C LEU A 32 -1.95 -7.64 -5.90
N GLU A 33 -1.19 -8.25 -6.82
CA GLU A 33 -0.51 -9.53 -6.56
C GLU A 33 0.50 -9.42 -5.41
N LYS A 34 1.30 -8.34 -5.39
CA LYS A 34 2.28 -8.12 -4.33
C LYS A 34 1.60 -7.91 -2.99
N LEU A 35 0.58 -7.05 -2.96
CA LEU A 35 -0.21 -6.78 -1.75
C LEU A 35 -0.87 -8.05 -1.23
N ALA A 36 -1.46 -8.87 -2.11
CA ALA A 36 -2.07 -10.14 -1.74
C ALA A 36 -1.07 -11.13 -1.14
N GLN A 37 0.15 -11.19 -1.68
CA GLN A 37 1.23 -12.02 -1.13
C GLN A 37 1.61 -11.59 0.27
N VAL A 38 1.86 -10.30 0.50
CA VAL A 38 2.43 -9.81 1.78
C VAL A 38 1.39 -9.66 2.88
N SER A 39 0.11 -9.51 2.53
CA SER A 39 -1.02 -9.47 3.48
C SER A 39 -1.51 -10.86 3.90
N GLY A 40 -1.05 -11.93 3.24
CA GLY A 40 -1.57 -13.27 3.48
C GLY A 40 -2.97 -13.49 2.91
N TYR A 41 -3.39 -12.69 1.92
CA TYR A 41 -4.69 -12.82 1.28
C TYR A 41 -4.86 -14.19 0.60
N GLN A 42 -5.95 -14.88 0.99
CA GLN A 42 -6.28 -16.25 0.57
C GLN A 42 -7.39 -16.31 -0.49
N GLY A 43 -7.98 -15.17 -0.85
CA GLY A 43 -9.03 -15.11 -1.85
C GLY A 43 -8.51 -15.21 -3.29
N PRO A 44 -9.41 -15.12 -4.28
CA PRO A 44 -9.07 -15.22 -5.69
C PRO A 44 -8.05 -14.15 -6.12
N ARG A 45 -6.98 -14.57 -6.81
CA ARG A 45 -5.89 -13.71 -7.28
C ARG A 45 -5.99 -13.32 -8.75
N ASN A 46 -7.14 -13.57 -9.37
CA ASN A 46 -7.50 -13.10 -10.71
C ASN A 46 -7.88 -11.61 -10.67
N PHE A 47 -6.95 -10.78 -10.17
CA PHE A 47 -7.15 -9.34 -10.09
C PHE A 47 -7.31 -8.78 -11.51
N LYS A 48 -8.44 -8.13 -11.76
CA LYS A 48 -8.59 -7.28 -12.94
C LYS A 48 -7.86 -5.98 -12.62
N ASN A 49 -6.56 -5.94 -12.91
CA ASN A 49 -5.81 -4.69 -12.85
C ASN A 49 -6.47 -3.72 -13.83
N PHE A 50 -6.95 -2.58 -13.35
CA PHE A 50 -7.41 -1.49 -14.20
C PHE A 50 -6.19 -0.62 -14.53
N PRO A 51 -5.50 -0.82 -15.66
CA PRO A 51 -4.32 -0.04 -16.02
C PRO A 51 -4.63 1.47 -16.12
N ASP A 52 -5.88 1.84 -16.35
CA ASP A 52 -6.33 3.24 -16.42
C ASP A 52 -6.75 3.85 -15.07
N ALA A 53 -6.69 3.11 -13.95
CA ALA A 53 -7.04 3.67 -12.63
C ALA A 53 -6.05 4.74 -12.12
N PHE A 54 -4.94 4.94 -12.84
CA PHE A 54 -3.87 5.88 -12.51
C PHE A 54 -3.59 6.89 -13.64
N LYS A 55 -4.52 7.04 -14.59
CA LYS A 55 -4.59 8.22 -15.47
C LYS A 55 -5.25 9.38 -14.74
#